data_AF-A0A0D9W6S4-F1
#
_entry.id   AF-A0A0D9W6S4-F1
#
_cell.length_a   1.000
_cell.length_b   1.000
_cell.length_c   1.000
_cell.angle_alpha   90.00
_cell.angle_beta   90.00
_cell.angle_gamma   90.00
#
_symmetry.space_group_name_H-M   'P 1'
#
loop_
_entity.id
_entity.type
_entity.pdbx_description
1 polymer ?
#
loop_
_entity_poly.entity_id
_entity_poly.type
_entity_poly.pdbx_seq_one_letter_code
_entity_poly.pdbx_strand_id
1 'polypeptide(L)'
;MDSSIGVTVFYCIALSSLVAAVAIQLPPTQADLISAEAIASSATATELMSPPRKLIGVGDLEIIGTCPVNFDDLTGYTELGSKCKTPPENECCEAFKALACPHSRLINNVSNGCADAMFSSIHTKGDLPPGTILEKCLEGPDGLKC
;
A
#
# COMPACT_ATOMS: atom_id res chain seq x y z
N MET A 1 -42.05 -3.59 12.00
CA MET A 1 -42.13 -2.90 13.30
C MET A 1 -41.91 -3.98 14.35
N ASP A 2 -40.66 -4.37 14.52
CA ASP A 2 -39.71 -3.82 15.52
C ASP A 2 -39.95 -4.46 16.89
N SER A 3 -39.02 -5.32 17.32
CA SER A 3 -38.73 -5.74 18.71
C SER A 3 -38.20 -7.19 18.77
N SER A 4 -37.12 -7.48 18.05
CA SER A 4 -36.30 -8.69 18.25
C SER A 4 -34.85 -8.34 18.68
N ILE A 5 -34.66 -7.11 19.14
CA ILE A 5 -33.37 -6.59 19.66
C ILE A 5 -33.42 -6.44 21.19
N GLY A 6 -34.63 -6.30 21.78
CA GLY A 6 -34.78 -6.08 23.22
C GLY A 6 -34.53 -7.31 24.09
N VAL A 7 -34.84 -8.52 23.64
CA VAL A 7 -34.76 -9.73 24.49
C VAL A 7 -33.31 -10.18 24.72
N THR A 8 -32.43 -10.00 23.73
CA THR A 8 -31.00 -10.36 23.84
C THR A 8 -30.23 -9.41 24.76
N VAL A 9 -30.58 -8.12 24.75
CA VAL A 9 -29.92 -7.11 25.59
C VAL A 9 -30.29 -7.28 27.06
N PHE A 10 -31.53 -7.65 27.37
CA PHE A 10 -31.95 -7.91 28.76
C PHE A 10 -31.26 -9.15 29.37
N TYR A 11 -30.95 -10.17 28.56
CA TYR A 11 -30.22 -11.36 29.03
C TYR A 11 -28.77 -11.04 29.41
N CYS A 12 -28.11 -10.13 28.67
CA CYS A 12 -26.75 -9.69 28.99
C CYS A 12 -26.67 -8.84 30.27
N ILE A 13 -27.71 -8.05 30.58
CA ILE A 13 -27.72 -7.18 31.76
C ILE A 13 -28.05 -7.98 33.04
N ALA A 14 -28.83 -9.06 32.95
CA ALA A 14 -29.26 -9.85 34.12
C ALA A 14 -28.19 -10.77 34.72
N LEU A 15 -27.06 -11.04 34.03
CA LEU A 15 -25.97 -11.88 34.57
C LEU A 15 -24.93 -11.10 35.41
N SER A 16 -25.12 -9.80 35.62
CA SER A 16 -24.12 -8.91 36.25
C SER A 16 -24.27 -8.68 37.75
N SER A 17 -25.02 -9.52 38.47
CA SER A 17 -25.04 -9.53 39.94
C SER A 17 -25.08 -11.01 40.37
N LEU A 18 -24.14 -11.55 41.14
CA LEU A 18 -23.75 -11.20 42.50
C LEU A 18 -22.32 -11.73 42.75
N VAL A 19 -21.37 -10.88 43.16
CA VAL A 19 -20.23 -11.35 43.96
C VAL A 19 -20.14 -10.43 45.18
N ALA A 20 -20.78 -10.89 46.25
CA ALA A 20 -20.66 -10.32 47.58
C ALA A 20 -19.24 -10.52 48.09
N ALA A 21 -18.71 -9.47 48.73
CA ALA A 21 -17.38 -9.39 49.29
C ALA A 21 -17.13 -10.48 50.36
N VAL A 22 -16.12 -11.32 50.11
CA VAL A 22 -15.36 -12.02 51.15
C VAL A 22 -13.90 -11.62 50.92
N ALA A 23 -13.35 -10.90 51.91
CA ALA A 23 -11.99 -10.40 51.88
C ALA A 23 -10.99 -11.55 52.03
N ILE A 24 -10.32 -11.89 50.93
CA ILE A 24 -9.05 -12.62 50.93
C ILE A 24 -8.08 -11.75 50.12
N GLN A 25 -7.05 -11.22 50.78
CA GLN A 25 -6.01 -10.40 50.17
C GLN A 25 -5.17 -11.26 49.21
N LEU A 26 -5.25 -11.01 47.90
CA LEU A 26 -4.30 -11.46 46.86
C LEU A 26 -4.26 -10.40 45.73
N PRO A 27 -3.09 -10.12 45.11
CA PRO A 27 -2.87 -8.92 44.28
C PRO A 27 -3.54 -9.01 42.89
N PRO A 28 -3.90 -7.87 42.27
CA PRO A 28 -4.64 -7.85 41.01
C PRO A 28 -3.74 -8.19 39.82
N THR A 29 -4.02 -9.30 39.15
CA THR A 29 -3.43 -9.67 37.85
C THR A 29 -4.10 -8.86 36.73
N GLN A 30 -3.32 -7.98 36.13
CA GLN A 30 -3.66 -7.14 35.00
C GLN A 30 -3.61 -7.95 33.70
N ALA A 31 -4.69 -7.82 32.92
CA ALA A 31 -4.91 -8.17 31.53
C ALA A 31 -3.67 -8.64 30.71
N ASP A 32 -3.75 -9.87 30.21
CA ASP A 32 -2.96 -10.42 29.10
C ASP A 32 -3.31 -9.68 27.79
N LEU A 33 -2.64 -8.55 27.57
CA LEU A 33 -2.47 -7.97 26.25
C LEU A 33 -1.15 -8.51 25.71
N ILE A 34 -1.25 -9.34 24.66
CA ILE A 34 -0.22 -9.67 23.66
C ILE A 34 1.20 -9.27 24.11
N SER A 35 1.96 -10.22 24.65
CA SER A 35 3.34 -10.00 25.09
C SER A 35 4.14 -9.28 23.99
N ALA A 36 4.80 -8.18 24.37
CA ALA A 36 5.66 -7.35 23.52
C ALA A 36 6.85 -8.10 22.87
N GLU A 37 6.95 -9.40 23.09
CA GLU A 37 7.97 -10.29 22.52
C GLU A 37 7.57 -10.78 21.12
N ALA A 38 6.28 -10.72 20.74
CA ALA A 38 5.84 -11.07 19.39
C ALA A 38 6.28 -10.05 18.32
N ILE A 39 6.46 -8.78 18.70
CA ILE A 39 7.02 -7.74 17.82
C ILE A 39 8.56 -7.79 17.72
N ALA A 40 9.24 -8.53 18.60
CA ALA A 40 10.68 -8.72 18.53
C ALA A 40 11.09 -9.80 17.52
N SER A 41 10.16 -10.63 17.04
CA SER A 41 10.47 -11.78 16.18
C SER A 41 10.78 -11.42 14.71
N SER A 42 10.70 -10.16 14.31
CA SER A 42 11.10 -9.72 12.95
C SER A 42 12.56 -9.22 12.87
N ALA A 43 13.24 -9.00 14.01
CA ALA A 43 14.53 -8.30 14.01
C ALA A 43 15.75 -9.16 13.68
N THR A 44 15.61 -10.45 13.33
CA THR A 44 16.77 -11.30 12.99
C THR A 44 16.51 -12.19 11.77
N ALA A 45 16.55 -11.58 10.60
CA ALA A 45 16.85 -12.27 9.35
C ALA A 45 17.83 -11.41 8.53
N THR A 46 19.05 -11.27 9.04
CA THR A 46 20.19 -10.98 8.18
C THR A 46 20.62 -12.32 7.61
N GLU A 47 20.45 -12.52 6.30
CA GLU A 47 21.33 -13.26 5.39
C GLU A 47 20.63 -13.33 4.00
N LEU A 48 21.16 -12.52 3.07
CA LEU A 48 21.17 -12.68 1.61
C LEU A 48 19.84 -12.79 0.81
N MET A 49 19.18 -11.66 0.52
CA MET A 49 18.52 -11.38 -0.78
C MET A 49 18.02 -9.92 -0.80
N SER A 50 18.36 -9.15 -1.85
CA SER A 50 17.75 -7.89 -2.35
C SER A 50 17.26 -6.82 -1.34
N PRO A 51 17.56 -5.51 -1.51
CA PRO A 51 16.99 -4.50 -0.64
C PRO A 51 15.45 -4.57 -0.66
N PRO A 52 14.79 -4.73 0.51
CA PRO A 52 13.33 -4.72 0.57
C PRO A 52 12.84 -3.35 0.07
N ARG A 53 11.91 -3.35 -0.89
CA ARG A 53 11.23 -2.11 -1.30
C ARG A 53 10.51 -1.57 -0.06
N LYS A 54 10.99 -0.46 0.49
CA LYS A 54 10.39 0.24 1.63
C LYS A 54 8.97 0.64 1.20
N LEU A 55 7.96 -0.10 1.66
CA LEU A 55 6.58 0.37 1.65
C LEU A 55 6.51 1.51 2.66
N ILE A 56 6.53 2.75 2.16
CA ILE A 56 6.43 3.94 3.00
C ILE A 56 5.01 3.95 3.60
N GLY A 57 4.91 3.64 4.88
CA GLY A 57 3.69 3.86 5.65
C GLY A 57 3.49 5.36 5.85
N VAL A 58 2.23 5.79 5.92
CA VAL A 58 1.77 7.19 6.04
C VAL A 58 2.37 7.98 7.24
N GLY A 59 3.13 7.32 8.12
CA GLY A 59 3.82 7.93 9.27
C GLY A 59 5.24 8.43 9.01
N ASP A 60 5.85 8.15 7.86
CA ASP A 60 7.22 8.55 7.52
C ASP A 60 7.22 9.39 6.24
N LEU A 61 6.36 10.41 6.18
CA LEU A 61 6.44 11.49 5.20
C LEU A 61 7.70 12.33 5.51
N GLU A 62 8.88 11.75 5.27
CA GLU A 62 9.89 12.54 4.55
C GLU A 62 9.12 13.19 3.41
N ILE A 63 9.04 14.52 3.40
CA ILE A 63 8.36 15.28 2.35
C ILE A 63 8.91 14.73 1.03
N ILE A 64 8.16 13.82 0.41
CA ILE A 64 8.48 13.30 -0.90
C ILE A 64 8.61 14.57 -1.72
N GLY A 65 9.81 14.84 -2.23
CA GLY A 65 10.11 16.10 -2.88
C GLY A 65 9.07 16.36 -3.97
N THR A 66 8.73 17.62 -4.21
CA THR A 66 7.84 17.92 -5.34
C THR A 66 8.59 17.60 -6.64
N CYS A 67 7.99 16.78 -7.50
CA CYS A 67 8.60 16.46 -8.78
C CYS A 67 8.82 17.74 -9.59
N PRO A 68 10.03 18.02 -10.11
CA PRO A 68 10.32 19.24 -10.87
C PRO A 68 9.67 19.26 -12.25
N VAL A 69 9.05 18.16 -12.68
CA VAL A 69 8.35 18.02 -13.95
C VAL A 69 6.87 17.82 -13.70
N ASN A 70 6.05 18.59 -14.40
CA ASN A 70 4.61 18.37 -14.43
C ASN A 70 4.26 17.32 -15.49
N PHE A 71 4.03 16.08 -15.06
CA PHE A 71 3.65 15.01 -15.97
C PHE A 71 2.28 15.23 -16.61
N ASP A 72 1.41 16.05 -16.01
CA ASP A 72 0.12 16.34 -16.61
C ASP A 72 0.23 17.05 -17.97
N ASP A 73 1.31 17.76 -18.26
CA ASP A 73 1.49 18.46 -19.53
C ASP A 73 2.01 17.54 -20.65
N LEU A 74 2.36 16.28 -20.35
CA LEU A 74 2.80 15.32 -21.36
C LEU A 74 1.63 14.82 -22.23
N THR A 75 1.96 14.48 -23.48
CA THR A 75 1.04 13.86 -24.43
C THR A 75 1.27 12.36 -24.51
N GLY A 76 0.32 11.62 -25.09
CA GLY A 76 0.47 10.17 -25.35
C GLY A 76 -0.18 9.25 -24.32
N TYR A 77 -0.75 9.80 -23.24
CA TYR A 77 -1.48 9.01 -22.23
C TYR A 77 -2.64 8.20 -22.81
N THR A 78 -3.42 8.80 -23.72
CA THR A 78 -4.54 8.10 -24.35
C THR A 78 -4.07 6.94 -25.23
N GLU A 79 -2.97 7.11 -25.97
CA GLU A 79 -2.39 6.02 -26.78
C GLU A 79 -1.84 4.91 -25.89
N LEU A 80 -1.13 5.27 -24.81
CA LEU A 80 -0.70 4.32 -23.78
C LEU A 80 -1.90 3.54 -23.22
N GLY A 81 -2.97 4.25 -22.88
CA GLY A 81 -4.24 3.69 -22.41
C GLY A 81 -4.82 2.67 -23.39
N SER A 82 -4.94 3.05 -24.67
CA SER A 82 -5.43 2.16 -25.72
C SER A 82 -4.59 0.90 -25.87
N LYS A 83 -3.26 1.02 -25.90
CA LYS A 83 -2.33 -0.11 -26.06
C LYS A 83 -2.26 -1.02 -24.84
N CYS A 84 -2.46 -0.47 -23.64
CA CYS A 84 -2.38 -1.24 -22.39
C CYS A 84 -3.72 -1.83 -21.93
N LYS A 85 -4.87 -1.37 -22.47
CA LYS A 85 -6.19 -1.96 -22.19
C LYS A 85 -6.42 -3.29 -22.90
N THR A 86 -5.83 -3.47 -24.08
CA THR A 86 -5.96 -4.68 -24.89
C THR A 86 -4.63 -5.45 -24.93
N PRO A 87 -4.63 -6.78 -25.07
CA PRO A 87 -3.42 -7.50 -25.48
C PRO A 87 -3.00 -7.01 -26.89
N PRO A 88 -1.70 -6.85 -27.22
CA PRO A 88 -0.54 -7.57 -26.66
C PRO A 88 0.36 -6.75 -25.70
N GLU A 89 0.99 -7.46 -24.76
CA GLU A 89 1.83 -6.91 -23.68
C GLU A 89 3.04 -6.11 -24.18
N ASN A 90 3.65 -6.53 -25.28
CA ASN A 90 4.81 -5.86 -25.87
C ASN A 90 4.48 -4.41 -26.31
N GLU A 91 3.33 -4.19 -26.93
CA GLU A 91 2.92 -2.84 -27.38
C GLU A 91 2.66 -1.90 -26.20
N CYS A 92 2.09 -2.42 -25.12
CA CYS A 92 1.93 -1.68 -23.88
C CYS A 92 3.29 -1.28 -23.29
N CYS A 93 4.24 -2.23 -23.25
CA CYS A 93 5.55 -1.99 -22.68
C CYS A 93 6.38 -0.99 -23.48
N GLU A 94 6.38 -1.10 -24.83
CA GLU A 94 7.03 -0.13 -25.71
C GLU A 94 6.40 1.27 -25.60
N ALA A 95 5.06 1.36 -25.51
CA ALA A 95 4.39 2.65 -25.30
C ALA A 95 4.72 3.27 -23.94
N PHE A 96 4.79 2.46 -22.88
CA PHE A 96 5.19 2.93 -21.56
C PHE A 96 6.63 3.42 -21.57
N LYS A 97 7.55 2.70 -22.20
CA LYS A 97 8.97 3.10 -22.32
C LYS A 97 9.14 4.40 -23.10
N ALA A 98 8.38 4.60 -24.17
CA ALA A 98 8.40 5.86 -24.92
C ALA A 98 8.05 7.08 -24.05
N LEU A 99 7.14 6.90 -23.07
CA LEU A 99 6.75 7.94 -22.13
C LEU A 99 7.73 8.06 -20.93
N ALA A 100 8.18 6.93 -20.38
CA ALA A 100 8.93 6.87 -19.12
C ALA A 100 10.44 7.06 -19.27
N CYS A 101 11.03 6.50 -20.32
CA CYS A 101 12.50 6.48 -20.47
C CYS A 101 13.15 7.86 -20.56
N PRO A 102 12.55 8.88 -21.22
CA PRO A 102 13.08 10.24 -21.19
C PRO A 102 13.19 10.85 -19.77
N HIS A 103 12.38 10.33 -18.84
CA HIS A 103 12.31 10.80 -17.45
C HIS A 103 12.86 9.77 -16.44
N SER A 104 13.51 8.69 -16.92
CA SER A 104 14.00 7.56 -16.10
C SER A 104 14.79 7.99 -14.85
N ARG A 105 15.69 8.97 -14.97
CA ARG A 105 16.47 9.49 -13.83
C ARG A 105 15.60 10.13 -12.75
N LEU A 106 14.51 10.80 -13.13
CA LEU A 106 13.60 11.46 -12.21
C LEU A 106 12.70 10.44 -11.53
N ILE A 107 12.07 9.55 -12.30
CA ILE A 107 11.12 8.57 -11.77
C ILE A 107 11.81 7.44 -10.97
N ASN A 108 13.10 7.19 -11.20
CA ASN A 108 13.88 6.24 -10.40
C ASN A 108 14.43 6.86 -9.09
N ASN A 109 14.26 8.16 -8.85
CA ASN A 109 14.64 8.79 -7.59
C ASN A 109 13.48 8.73 -6.60
N VAL A 110 13.60 7.85 -5.61
CA VAL A 110 12.55 7.58 -4.61
C VAL A 110 12.24 8.77 -3.67
N SER A 111 13.07 9.81 -3.67
CA SER A 111 12.93 10.96 -2.77
C SER A 111 12.26 12.18 -3.40
N ASN A 112 11.84 12.12 -4.67
CA ASN A 112 11.36 13.31 -5.42
C ASN A 112 9.92 13.22 -5.93
N GLY A 113 9.16 12.17 -5.59
CA GLY A 113 7.75 12.02 -5.93
C GLY A 113 7.41 11.89 -7.41
N CYS A 114 8.41 11.83 -8.30
CA CYS A 114 8.17 11.80 -9.73
C CYS A 114 7.51 10.49 -10.18
N ALA A 115 7.83 9.37 -9.54
CA ALA A 115 7.17 8.11 -9.83
C ALA A 115 5.65 8.21 -9.59
N ASP A 116 5.25 8.68 -8.41
CA ASP A 116 3.84 8.81 -8.04
C ASP A 116 3.10 9.80 -8.95
N ALA A 117 3.73 10.94 -9.24
CA ALA A 117 3.17 11.92 -10.16
C ALA A 117 2.96 11.34 -11.57
N MET A 118 3.97 10.63 -12.11
CA MET A 118 3.86 10.01 -13.43
C MET A 118 2.78 8.92 -13.48
N PHE A 119 2.76 8.01 -12.50
CA PHE A 119 1.76 6.94 -12.46
C PHE A 119 0.34 7.47 -12.22
N SER A 120 0.19 8.58 -11.49
CA SER A 120 -1.10 9.27 -11.36
C SER A 120 -1.62 9.76 -12.71
N SER A 121 -0.79 10.45 -13.51
CA SER A 121 -1.18 10.90 -14.85
C SER A 121 -1.46 9.72 -15.79
N ILE A 122 -0.68 8.64 -15.72
CA ILE A 122 -0.96 7.40 -16.47
C ILE A 122 -2.32 6.81 -16.11
N HIS A 123 -2.61 6.67 -14.81
CA HIS A 123 -3.86 6.10 -14.32
C HIS A 123 -5.05 6.94 -14.78
N THR A 124 -4.99 8.26 -14.55
CA THR A 124 -6.12 9.17 -14.79
C THR A 124 -6.33 9.51 -16.26
N LYS A 125 -5.26 9.75 -17.03
CA LYS A 125 -5.34 10.18 -18.44
C LYS A 125 -5.28 9.02 -19.42
N GLY A 126 -4.66 7.92 -19.03
CA GLY A 126 -4.69 6.65 -19.77
C GLY A 126 -5.91 5.79 -19.45
N ASP A 127 -6.66 6.11 -18.39
CA ASP A 127 -7.79 5.31 -17.91
C ASP A 127 -7.37 3.83 -17.71
N LEU A 128 -6.23 3.64 -17.04
CA LEU A 128 -5.60 2.34 -16.81
C LEU A 128 -5.63 2.00 -15.33
N PRO A 129 -6.20 0.85 -14.90
CA PRO A 129 -6.16 0.44 -13.49
C PRO A 129 -4.75 0.46 -12.89
N PRO A 130 -4.60 0.75 -11.57
CA PRO A 130 -3.30 0.65 -10.91
C PRO A 130 -2.74 -0.76 -11.07
N GLY A 131 -1.44 -0.86 -11.33
CA GLY A 131 -0.78 -2.16 -11.57
C GLY A 131 -0.78 -2.65 -13.02
N THR A 132 -1.57 -2.05 -13.92
CA THR A 132 -1.63 -2.48 -15.34
C THR A 132 -0.25 -2.51 -16.01
N ILE A 133 0.58 -1.47 -15.77
CA ILE A 133 1.93 -1.41 -16.32
C ILE A 133 2.83 -2.50 -15.73
N LEU A 134 2.72 -2.76 -14.42
CA LEU A 134 3.52 -3.79 -13.75
C LEU A 134 3.17 -5.21 -14.24
N GLU A 135 1.90 -5.46 -14.54
CA GLU A 135 1.45 -6.75 -15.07
C GLU A 135 1.94 -6.98 -16.51
N LYS A 136 1.97 -5.93 -17.33
CA LYS A 136 2.18 -6.03 -18.78
C LYS A 136 3.60 -5.70 -19.23
N CYS A 137 4.45 -5.18 -18.36
CA CYS A 137 5.75 -4.66 -18.73
C CYS A 137 6.81 -5.04 -17.68
N LEU A 138 7.31 -6.27 -17.82
CA LEU A 138 8.37 -6.86 -17.02
C LEU A 138 9.48 -7.36 -17.94
N GLU A 139 10.68 -6.79 -17.83
CA GLU A 139 11.83 -7.19 -18.67
C GLU A 139 12.86 -8.03 -17.91
N GLY A 140 12.98 -7.85 -16.58
CA GLY A 140 13.95 -8.58 -15.78
C GLY A 140 14.12 -8.06 -14.35
N PRO A 141 15.10 -8.62 -13.60
CA PRO A 141 15.34 -8.28 -12.19
C PRO A 141 15.84 -6.84 -12.01
N ASP A 142 16.52 -6.29 -13.01
CA ASP A 142 17.06 -4.92 -12.99
C ASP A 142 15.99 -3.85 -13.33
N GLY A 143 14.74 -4.28 -13.55
CA GLY A 143 13.64 -3.40 -13.96
C GLY A 143 13.51 -3.32 -15.49
N LEU A 144 13.01 -2.19 -15.98
CA LEU A 144 12.87 -1.93 -17.41
C LEU A 144 14.13 -1.28 -17.97
N LYS A 145 14.60 -1.78 -19.12
CA LYS A 145 15.75 -1.20 -19.80
C LYS A 145 15.33 0.00 -20.66
N CYS A 146 15.82 1.16 -20.24
CA CYS A 146 16.01 2.35 -21.05
C CYS A 146 17.52 2.46 -21.40
#